data_AF-A0A9K3CPN0-F1
#
_entry.id   AF-A0A9K3CPN0-F1
#
_cell.length_a   1.000
_cell.length_b   1.000
_cell.length_c   1.000
_cell.angle_alpha   90.00
_cell.angle_beta   90.00
_cell.angle_gamma   90.00
#
_symmetry.space_group_name_H-M   'P 1'
#
loop_
_entity.id
_entity.type
_entity.pdbx_description
1 polymer ?
#
loop_
_entity_poly.entity_id
_entity_poly.type
_entity_poly.pdbx_seq_one_letter_code
_entity_poly.pdbx_strand_id
1 'polypeptide(L)' 'MAQWGDRSPGYNYGETFVEGDEVTIIVNMAKRSVAFGLNGKYLGTAFKKLSRTVCPYVEMWNAGDSVSIVPGTKKLKR' A
#
# COMPACT_ATOMS: atom_id res chain seq x y z
N MET A 1 -1.19 10.47 -1.00
CA MET A 1 -1.39 9.26 -1.84
C MET A 1 -0.08 8.49 -1.89
N ALA A 2 -0.07 7.19 -1.57
CA ALA A 2 1.08 6.34 -1.79
C ALA A 2 1.07 5.85 -3.25
N GLN A 3 1.61 6.66 -4.16
CA GLN A 3 1.83 6.25 -5.56
C GLN A 3 3.26 6.59 -5.96
N TRP A 4 4.08 5.56 -6.13
CA TRP A 4 5.34 5.66 -6.87
C TRP A 4 5.43 4.49 -7.84
N GLY A 5 4.92 4.70 -9.05
CA GLY A 5 4.95 3.76 -10.18
C GLY A 5 3.79 3.99 -11.16
N ASP A 6 4.06 3.65 -12.43
CA ASP A 6 3.33 3.99 -13.67
C ASP A 6 2.75 5.43 -13.69
N ARG A 7 3.48 6.35 -14.33
CA ARG A 7 3.11 7.76 -14.48
C ARG A 7 2.13 8.01 -15.64
N SER A 8 1.43 6.98 -16.11
CA SER A 8 0.40 7.12 -17.12
C SER A 8 -0.65 8.14 -16.64
N PRO A 9 -0.89 9.25 -17.36
CA PRO A 9 -1.89 10.24 -16.98
C PRO A 9 -3.26 9.57 -16.82
N GLY A 10 -3.86 9.69 -15.63
CA GLY A 10 -5.19 9.14 -15.33
C GLY A 10 -5.21 7.75 -14.67
N TYR A 11 -4.06 7.14 -14.37
CA TYR A 11 -4.04 5.90 -13.59
C TYR A 11 -4.26 6.16 -12.09
N ASN A 12 -5.52 6.11 -11.65
CA ASN A 12 -5.90 6.10 -10.24
C ASN A 12 -5.95 4.65 -9.74
N TYR A 13 -4.90 4.24 -9.01
CA TYR A 13 -4.84 2.88 -8.45
C TYR A 13 -5.91 2.63 -7.39
N GLY A 14 -6.16 3.60 -6.51
CA GLY A 14 -7.08 3.45 -5.39
C GLY A 14 -7.54 4.78 -4.82
N GLU A 15 -8.34 4.69 -3.77
CA GLU A 15 -8.89 5.84 -3.04
C GLU A 15 -7.80 6.58 -2.25
N THR A 16 -7.98 7.89 -2.04
CA THR A 16 -7.15 8.66 -1.10
C THR A 16 -7.46 8.22 0.33
N PHE A 17 -6.43 8.06 1.16
CA PHE A 17 -6.57 7.79 2.58
C PHE A 17 -6.33 9.06 3.41
N VAL A 18 -6.92 9.11 4.60
CA VAL A 18 -6.85 10.24 5.54
C VAL A 18 -6.51 9.76 6.95
N GLU A 19 -6.44 10.70 7.90
CA GLU A 19 -6.25 10.38 9.31
C GLU A 19 -7.31 9.38 9.81
N GLY A 20 -6.87 8.37 10.55
CA GLY A 20 -7.74 7.31 11.08
C GLY A 20 -7.87 6.09 10.16
N ASP A 21 -7.47 6.19 8.88
CA ASP A 21 -7.50 5.05 7.97
C ASP A 21 -6.39 4.03 8.26
N GLU A 22 -6.71 2.76 8.04
CA GLU A 22 -5.75 1.66 8.09
C GLU A 22 -5.37 1.23 6.68
N VAL A 23 -4.13 1.51 6.28
CA VAL A 23 -3.54 1.04 5.03
C VAL A 23 -2.78 -0.27 5.28
N THR A 24 -3.22 -1.35 4.62
CA THR A 24 -2.55 -2.65 4.67
C THR A 24 -1.67 -2.85 3.44
N ILE A 25 -0.43 -3.28 3.63
CA ILE A 25 0.48 -3.66 2.54
C ILE A 25 0.58 -5.19 2.47
N ILE A 26 0.29 -5.74 1.29
CA ILE A 26 0.30 -7.19 1.06
C ILE A 26 1.41 -7.53 0.08
N VAL A 27 2.45 -8.20 0.57
CA VAL A 27 3.59 -8.62 -0.24
C VAL A 27 3.48 -10.11 -0.53
N ASN A 28 3.38 -10.47 -1.81
CA ASN A 28 3.44 -11.87 -2.26
C ASN A 28 4.76 -12.11 -2.98
N MET A 29 5.75 -12.67 -2.28
CA MET A 29 7.08 -12.92 -2.83
C MET A 29 7.12 -14.09 -3.83
N ALA A 30 6.20 -15.06 -3.72
CA ALA A 30 6.08 -16.15 -4.69
C ALA A 30 5.60 -15.64 -6.06
N LYS A 31 4.64 -14.71 -6.07
CA LYS A 31 4.13 -14.07 -7.30
C LYS A 31 4.88 -12.79 -7.66
N ARG A 32 5.82 -12.34 -6.81
CA ARG A 32 6.55 -11.07 -6.91
C ARG A 32 5.62 -9.89 -7.19
N SER A 33 4.64 -9.69 -6.30
CA SER A 33 3.63 -8.65 -6.44
C SER A 33 3.30 -7.95 -5.11
N VAL A 34 2.93 -6.67 -5.18
CA VAL A 34 2.38 -5.89 -4.06
C VAL A 34 0.93 -5.52 -4.36
N ALA A 35 0.09 -5.61 -3.34
CA ALA A 35 -1.27 -5.10 -3.32
C ALA A 35 -1.50 -4.30 -2.04
N PHE A 36 -2.47 -3.39 -2.06
CA PHE A 36 -2.86 -2.61 -0.89
C PHE A 36 -4.29 -2.94 -0.45
N GLY A 37 -4.57 -2.70 0.81
CA GLY A 37 -5.91 -2.65 1.37
C GLY A 37 -6.13 -1.33 2.11
N LEU A 38 -7.38 -0.87 2.13
CA LEU A 38 -7.80 0.31 2.87
C LEU A 38 -8.98 -0.08 3.75
N ASN A 39 -8.87 0.15 5.06
CA ASN A 39 -9.93 -0.13 6.04
C ASN A 39 -10.50 -1.55 5.92
N GLY A 40 -9.62 -2.53 5.72
CA GLY A 40 -9.98 -3.93 5.59
C GLY A 40 -10.47 -4.36 4.20
N LYS A 41 -10.62 -3.46 3.23
CA LYS A 41 -11.00 -3.76 1.83
C LYS A 41 -9.77 -3.94 0.95
N TYR A 42 -9.70 -5.02 0.17
CA TYR A 42 -8.64 -5.27 -0.80
C TYR A 42 -8.80 -4.38 -2.05
N LEU A 43 -7.74 -3.68 -2.46
CA LEU A 43 -7.78 -2.72 -3.59
C LEU A 43 -7.20 -3.26 -4.91
N GLY A 44 -6.84 -4.56 -4.96
CA GLY A 44 -6.22 -5.13 -6.15
C GLY A 44 -4.70 -5.05 -6.16
N THR A 45 -4.05 -5.64 -7.18
CA THR A 45 -2.59 -5.64 -7.29
C THR A 45 -2.08 -4.34 -7.88
N ALA A 46 -1.22 -3.62 -7.13
CA ALA A 46 -0.58 -2.38 -7.59
C ALA A 46 0.63 -2.66 -8.47
N PHE A 47 1.51 -3.55 -8.02
CA PHE A 47 2.80 -3.81 -8.66
C PHE A 47 3.00 -5.31 -8.89
N LYS A 48 3.66 -5.63 -10.00
CA LYS A 48 4.08 -6.99 -10.38
C LYS A 48 5.56 -6.96 -10.73
N LYS A 49 6.19 -8.15 -10.78
CA LYS A 49 7.61 -8.34 -11.13
C LYS A 49 8.57 -7.64 -10.14
N LEU A 50 8.26 -7.70 -8.85
CA LEU A 50 9.16 -7.21 -7.80
C LEU A 50 10.55 -7.86 -7.86
N SER A 51 11.54 -7.15 -7.30
CA SER A 51 12.85 -7.70 -6.98
C SER A 51 12.74 -8.88 -6.00
N ARG A 52 13.82 -9.68 -5.90
CA ARG A 52 13.89 -10.81 -4.96
C ARG A 52 13.86 -10.38 -3.49
N THR A 53 14.33 -9.17 -3.22
CA THR A 53 14.38 -8.58 -1.89
C THR A 53 13.73 -7.21 -1.94
N VAL A 54 12.87 -6.93 -0.96
CA VAL A 54 12.20 -5.64 -0.76
C VAL A 54 12.23 -5.31 0.73
N CYS A 55 12.26 -4.03 1.06
CA CYS A 55 12.17 -3.53 2.43
C CYS A 55 10.91 -2.68 2.57
N PRO A 56 10.21 -2.73 3.72
CA PRO A 56 9.16 -1.77 4.01
C PRO A 56 9.76 -0.36 4.13
N TYR A 57 9.03 0.63 3.64
CA TYR A 57 9.43 2.04 3.68
C TYR A 57 8.18 2.92 3.85
N VAL A 58 8.32 4.00 4.61
CA VAL A 58 7.32 5.04 4.76
C VAL A 58 8.00 6.40 4.75
N GLU A 59 7.36 7.38 4.14
CA GLU A 59 7.82 8.76 4.04
C GLU A 59 6.68 9.70 4.40
N MET A 60 7.03 10.81 5.05
CA MET A 60 6.09 11.84 5.50
C MET A 60 6.60 13.18 4.99
N TRP A 61 5.68 14.04 4.56
CA TRP A 61 6.04 15.32 3.94
C TRP A 61 5.83 16.50 4.89
N ASN A 62 4.69 16.54 5.60
CA ASN A 62 4.36 17.69 6.43
C ASN A 62 4.86 17.50 7.86
N ALA A 63 5.24 18.62 8.48
CA ALA A 63 5.52 18.64 9.91
C ALA A 63 4.25 18.26 10.69
N GLY A 64 4.38 17.31 11.62
CA GLY A 64 3.27 16.81 12.43
C GLY A 64 2.60 15.55 11.88
N ASP A 65 2.88 15.15 10.64
CA ASP A 65 2.43 13.86 10.12
C ASP A 65 3.03 12.73 10.96
N SER A 66 2.21 11.72 11.26
CA SER A 66 2.66 10.52 11.97
C SER A 66 1.90 9.30 11.50
N VAL A 67 2.53 8.13 11.63
CA VAL A 67 1.92 6.84 11.32
C VAL A 67 2.25 5.85 12.43
N SER A 68 1.33 4.92 12.70
CA SER A 68 1.56 3.79 13.59
C SER A 68 1.70 2.51 12.78
N ILE A 69 2.77 1.77 13.00
CA ILE A 69 2.97 0.45 12.38
C ILE A 69 2.35 -0.60 13.30
N VAL A 70 1.34 -1.30 12.79
CA VAL A 70 0.61 -2.35 13.53
C VAL A 70 0.90 -3.74 12.95
N PRO A 71 0.86 -4.81 13.76
CA PRO A 71 1.01 -6.18 13.25
C PRO A 71 -0.06 -6.53 12.20
N GLY A 72 0.36 -7.10 11.07
CA GLY A 72 -0.52 -7.53 10.00
C GLY A 72 -1.29 -8.81 10.34
N THR A 73 -2.32 -8.72 11.18
CA THR A 73 -3.13 -9.88 11.60
C THR A 73 -4.52 -9.92 10.96
N LYS A 74 -4.96 -8.83 10.31
CA LYS A 74 -6.29 -8.74 9.73
C LYS A 74 -6.35 -9.36 8.33
N LYS A 75 -7.30 -10.28 8.13
CA LYS A 75 -7.68 -10.75 6.80
C LYS A 75 -8.48 -9.67 6.10
N LEU A 76 -8.07 -9.29 4.90
CA LEU A 76 -8.80 -8.33 4.08
C LEU A 76 -10.02 -8.99 3.43
N LYS A 77 -11.12 -8.24 3.38
CA LYS A 77 -12.32 -8.58 2.64
C LYS A 77 -12.11 -8.23 1.17
N ARG A 78 -12.56 -9.11 0.28
CA ARG A 78 -12.57 -8.92 -1.17
C ARG A 78 -13.85 -8.24 -1.61
#